data_AF-A0AB33KZ18-F1
#
_entry.id   AF-A0AB33KZ18-F1
#
_cell.length_a   1.000
_cell.length_b   1.000
_cell.length_c   1.000
_cell.angle_alpha   90.00
_cell.angle_beta   90.00
_cell.angle_gamma   90.00
#
_symmetry.space_group_name_H-M   'P 1'
#
loop_
_entity.id
_entity.type
_entity.pdbx_description
1 polymer ?
#
loop_
_entity_poly.entity_id
_entity_poly.type
_entity_poly.pdbx_seq_one_letter_code
_entity_poly.pdbx_strand_id
1 'polypeptide(L)'
;MKFICTAVVSFFFLFSFSQEKEDTKGKLLASIYGSKQQKVINYGKSFMSDDRLFYGSLDRPDINLPPSDKELIEQTLNNYIEGSSFNKMNTLKNSFYKDVTLYLTGKDGFKQFTTEEYSKFFPSNKRGEVISIDITNDIAMAKVEILIPNRKWRFVDLFLLKKFANDWKIISKTATREASYETGNKILFVVSNTDYYVGTNIPTGNSFDEIVLAYKMFTEAGFNIDIISPKGGAIPLKYVDTSEKNKKKYLYDNDFMYALKTTKKPTEVHSSSYKAIYYVGGGSAMFNVPKNKEIQKTAMDIYEKHEGVISAVCHGTAGIVFLKKSDGEYV
;
A
#
# COMPACT_ATOMS: atom_id res chain seq x y z
N MET A 1 -24.10 -1.90 26.70
CA MET A 1 -22.83 -1.91 27.45
C MET A 1 -21.93 -0.84 26.82
N LYS A 2 -21.80 0.33 27.45
CA LYS A 2 -21.06 1.49 26.92
C LYS A 2 -19.56 1.30 27.16
N PHE A 3 -18.74 1.35 26.11
CA PHE A 3 -17.28 1.41 26.26
C PHE A 3 -16.83 2.87 26.32
N ILE A 4 -16.09 3.19 27.38
CA ILE A 4 -15.51 4.49 27.69
C ILE A 4 -14.21 4.63 26.89
N CYS A 5 -14.10 5.71 26.12
CA CYS A 5 -12.88 6.09 25.41
C CYS A 5 -12.02 6.95 26.34
N THR A 6 -10.87 6.44 26.78
CA THR A 6 -9.93 7.20 27.62
C THR A 6 -8.89 7.88 26.73
N ALA A 7 -9.03 9.19 26.54
CA ALA A 7 -7.99 10.04 25.96
C ALA A 7 -6.98 10.41 27.06
N VAL A 8 -5.72 10.01 26.89
CA VAL A 8 -4.62 10.51 27.73
C VAL A 8 -4.04 11.74 27.03
N VAL A 9 -4.45 12.92 27.48
CA VAL A 9 -3.86 14.20 27.09
C VAL A 9 -2.73 14.51 28.08
N SER A 10 -1.48 14.43 27.65
CA SER A 10 -0.36 14.93 28.43
C SER A 10 -0.28 16.45 28.30
N PHE A 11 -0.70 17.13 29.38
CA PHE A 11 -0.59 18.57 29.60
C PHE A 11 0.87 18.94 29.91
N PHE A 12 1.48 19.86 29.17
CA PHE A 12 2.69 20.57 29.61
C PHE A 12 2.36 22.06 29.75
N PHE A 13 2.48 22.55 30.99
CA PHE A 13 2.30 23.94 31.38
C PHE A 13 3.43 24.82 30.80
N LEU A 14 3.06 25.94 30.19
CA LEU A 14 3.94 27.07 29.89
C LEU A 14 3.83 28.08 31.03
N PHE A 15 4.95 28.40 31.69
CA PHE A 15 5.09 29.62 32.47
C PHE A 15 5.66 30.72 31.57
N SER A 16 4.94 31.83 31.44
CA SER A 16 5.42 33.06 30.83
C SER A 16 6.18 33.90 31.86
N PHE A 17 7.33 34.43 31.46
CA PHE A 17 7.85 35.69 31.98
C PHE A 17 8.18 36.65 30.82
N SER A 18 8.10 37.93 31.17
CA SER A 18 7.83 39.10 30.34
C SER A 18 9.02 39.66 29.55
N GLN A 19 8.67 40.22 28.38
CA GLN A 19 9.28 41.31 27.58
C GLN A 19 10.80 41.37 27.34
N GLU A 20 11.18 41.22 26.06
CA GLU A 20 11.78 42.31 25.25
C GLU A 20 11.70 41.95 23.75
N LYS A 21 11.46 42.96 22.89
CA LYS A 21 11.25 42.83 21.44
C LYS A 21 12.59 42.64 20.73
N GLU A 22 12.91 41.40 20.34
CA GLU A 22 13.83 41.12 19.23
C GLU A 22 13.60 39.70 18.69
N ASP A 23 13.93 39.49 17.41
CA ASP A 23 13.62 38.32 16.55
C ASP A 23 13.70 36.94 17.25
N THR A 24 12.57 36.58 17.86
CA THR A 24 12.41 35.37 18.69
C THR A 24 11.90 34.19 17.86
N LYS A 25 11.35 34.42 16.67
CA LYS A 25 10.76 33.36 15.84
C LYS A 25 11.85 32.48 15.21
N GLY A 26 12.97 33.08 14.78
CA GLY A 26 14.14 32.34 14.28
C GLY A 26 14.91 31.60 15.38
N LYS A 27 15.07 32.22 16.56
CA LYS A 27 15.83 31.64 17.68
C LYS A 27 15.07 30.55 18.44
N LEU A 28 13.74 30.65 18.58
CA LEU A 28 12.93 29.59 19.22
C LEU A 28 12.93 28.31 18.37
N LEU A 29 12.95 28.43 17.04
CA LEU A 29 13.09 27.28 16.15
C LEU A 29 14.51 26.68 16.22
N ALA A 30 15.55 27.50 16.33
CA ALA A 30 16.92 27.01 16.47
C ALA A 30 17.21 26.34 17.83
N SER A 31 16.53 26.72 18.92
CA SER A 31 16.74 26.10 20.23
C SER A 31 15.98 24.78 20.42
N ILE A 32 14.86 24.59 19.70
CA ILE A 32 14.13 23.31 19.68
C ILE A 32 14.84 22.30 18.76
N TYR A 33 15.48 22.79 17.69
CA TYR A 33 16.26 21.99 16.75
C TYR A 33 17.76 22.18 16.97
N GLY A 34 18.28 21.53 18.01
CA GLY A 34 19.70 21.47 18.31
C GLY A 34 20.55 21.15 17.07
N SER A 35 21.72 21.81 17.02
CA SER A 35 22.72 21.87 15.96
C SER A 35 23.35 20.52 15.54
N LYS A 36 22.55 19.62 14.97
CA LYS A 36 23.05 18.55 14.11
C LYS A 36 22.43 18.69 12.73
N GLN A 37 23.23 19.17 11.80
CA GLN A 37 22.93 19.22 10.37
C GLN A 37 22.76 17.77 9.86
N GLN A 38 21.58 17.19 10.06
CA GLN A 38 21.23 15.86 9.58
C GLN A 38 20.83 15.94 8.10
N LYS A 39 21.62 15.26 7.27
CA LYS A 39 21.56 15.22 5.81
C LYS A 39 20.16 14.77 5.35
N VAL A 40 19.50 15.61 4.55
CA VAL A 40 18.27 15.20 3.85
C VAL A 40 18.69 14.40 2.62
N ILE A 41 18.23 13.15 2.54
CA ILE A 41 18.50 12.29 1.39
C ILE A 41 17.33 12.46 0.43
N ASN A 42 17.59 13.13 -0.70
CA ASN A 42 16.66 13.25 -1.80
C ASN A 42 17.16 12.35 -2.94
N TYR A 43 16.67 11.11 -2.99
CA TYR A 43 17.08 10.09 -3.97
C TYR A 43 16.74 10.48 -5.43
N GLY A 44 15.99 11.56 -5.66
CA GLY A 44 15.59 12.02 -6.99
C GLY A 44 16.63 12.83 -7.77
N LYS A 45 17.79 13.17 -7.19
CA LYS A 45 18.75 14.10 -7.84
C LYS A 45 20.16 13.54 -8.11
N SER A 46 20.47 12.29 -7.77
CA SER A 46 21.84 11.76 -7.88
C SER A 46 22.16 10.99 -9.18
N PHE A 47 21.25 10.94 -10.16
CA PHE A 47 21.55 10.39 -11.49
C PHE A 47 20.76 11.14 -12.57
N MET A 48 21.18 12.38 -12.87
CA MET A 48 20.96 12.93 -14.20
C MET A 48 22.27 12.75 -14.95
N SER A 49 22.41 11.64 -15.69
CA SER A 49 23.24 11.69 -16.89
C SER A 49 22.40 12.41 -17.94
N ASP A 50 22.99 13.41 -18.59
CA ASP A 50 22.45 14.01 -19.80
C ASP A 50 21.99 12.91 -20.76
N ASP A 51 20.68 12.83 -20.96
CA ASP A 51 20.11 12.75 -22.30
C ASP A 51 18.61 13.04 -22.27
N ARG A 52 18.23 14.02 -23.08
CA ARG A 52 16.86 14.44 -23.35
C ARG A 52 16.09 13.31 -24.01
N LEU A 53 14.90 12.97 -23.49
CA LEU A 53 13.76 12.68 -24.36
C LEU A 53 12.47 13.24 -23.74
N PHE A 54 11.94 14.24 -24.43
CA PHE A 54 10.60 14.77 -24.29
C PHE A 54 9.58 13.66 -24.54
N TYR A 55 8.65 13.46 -23.61
CA TYR A 55 7.26 13.15 -23.99
C TYR A 55 6.36 14.08 -23.19
N GLY A 56 5.89 15.12 -23.88
CA GLY A 56 4.77 15.92 -23.41
C GLY A 56 3.53 15.06 -23.31
N SER A 57 2.73 15.33 -22.27
CA SER A 57 1.37 14.86 -22.13
C SER A 57 0.58 15.25 -23.39
N LEU A 58 0.37 14.30 -24.28
CA LEU A 58 -0.72 14.39 -25.24
C LEU A 58 -1.95 13.88 -24.50
N ASP A 59 -2.82 14.80 -24.10
CA ASP A 59 -4.22 14.51 -23.84
C ASP A 59 -4.79 13.88 -25.12
N ARG A 60 -4.74 12.55 -25.19
CA ARG A 60 -5.43 11.78 -26.22
C ARG A 60 -6.86 11.57 -25.71
N PRO A 61 -7.88 11.78 -26.55
CA PRO A 61 -9.24 11.37 -26.21
C PRO A 61 -9.25 9.87 -25.90
N ASP A 62 -10.13 9.41 -25.02
CA ASP A 62 -10.35 7.99 -24.70
C ASP A 62 -10.62 7.21 -26.01
N ILE A 63 -9.56 6.66 -26.59
CA ILE A 63 -9.66 5.67 -27.64
C ILE A 63 -9.91 4.37 -26.90
N ASN A 64 -11.08 3.79 -27.12
CA ASN A 64 -11.47 2.48 -26.60
C ASN A 64 -10.62 1.41 -27.30
N LEU A 65 -9.33 1.33 -26.94
CA LEU A 65 -8.39 0.35 -27.44
C LEU A 65 -8.81 -1.02 -26.92
N PRO A 66 -8.67 -2.10 -27.72
CA PRO A 66 -8.86 -3.44 -27.20
C PRO A 66 -7.90 -3.69 -26.03
N PRO A 67 -8.33 -4.41 -24.98
CA PRO A 67 -7.49 -4.68 -23.82
C PRO A 67 -6.21 -5.41 -24.25
N SER A 68 -5.11 -5.05 -23.61
CA SER A 68 -3.82 -5.72 -23.78
C SER A 68 -3.88 -7.18 -23.31
N ASP A 69 -2.96 -8.01 -23.80
CA ASP A 69 -2.86 -9.42 -23.37
C ASP A 69 -2.68 -9.53 -21.86
N LYS A 70 -1.93 -8.60 -21.25
CA LYS A 70 -1.74 -8.54 -19.81
C LYS A 70 -3.07 -8.31 -19.08
N GLU A 71 -3.87 -7.33 -19.52
CA GLU A 71 -5.18 -7.03 -18.91
C GLU A 71 -6.16 -8.22 -19.05
N LEU A 72 -6.16 -8.90 -20.20
CA LEU A 72 -6.98 -10.10 -20.41
C LEU A 72 -6.55 -11.29 -19.53
N ILE A 73 -5.24 -11.47 -19.33
CA ILE A 73 -4.72 -12.49 -18.40
C ILE A 73 -5.08 -12.13 -16.96
N GLU A 74 -4.88 -10.87 -16.55
CA GLU A 74 -5.27 -10.40 -15.21
C GLU A 74 -6.76 -10.61 -14.97
N GLN A 75 -7.61 -10.28 -15.94
CA GLN A 75 -9.05 -10.54 -15.88
C GLN A 75 -9.34 -12.04 -15.70
N THR A 76 -8.66 -12.91 -16.45
CA THR A 76 -8.82 -14.36 -16.34
C THR A 76 -8.42 -14.89 -14.96
N LEU A 77 -7.28 -14.42 -14.42
CA LEU A 77 -6.80 -14.80 -13.10
C LEU A 77 -7.69 -14.25 -11.98
N ASN A 78 -8.21 -13.03 -12.13
CA ASN A 78 -9.15 -12.42 -11.20
C ASN A 78 -10.49 -13.17 -11.18
N ASN A 79 -11.00 -13.59 -12.34
CA ASN A 79 -12.17 -14.46 -12.43
C ASN A 79 -11.94 -15.81 -11.73
N TYR A 80 -10.74 -16.38 -11.87
CA TYR A 80 -10.35 -17.59 -11.13
C TYR A 80 -10.32 -17.35 -9.61
N ILE A 81 -9.69 -16.26 -9.15
CA ILE A 81 -9.61 -15.90 -7.73
C ILE A 81 -11.03 -15.70 -7.17
N GLU A 82 -11.86 -14.91 -7.83
CA GLU A 82 -13.22 -14.61 -7.40
C GLU A 82 -14.10 -15.88 -7.43
N GLY A 83 -14.07 -16.60 -8.55
CA GLY A 83 -14.82 -17.83 -8.78
C GLY A 83 -14.56 -18.88 -7.70
N SER A 84 -13.28 -19.04 -7.36
CA SER A 84 -12.84 -19.98 -6.33
C SER A 84 -13.01 -19.45 -4.90
N SER A 85 -13.19 -18.14 -4.67
CA SER A 85 -13.35 -17.54 -3.33
C SER A 85 -14.81 -17.43 -2.90
N PHE A 86 -15.70 -17.19 -3.85
CA PHE A 86 -17.13 -16.97 -3.60
C PHE A 86 -18.01 -18.10 -4.14
N ASN A 87 -17.40 -19.24 -4.47
CA ASN A 87 -18.09 -20.40 -5.04
C ASN A 87 -18.91 -20.05 -6.31
N LYS A 88 -18.43 -19.09 -7.13
CA LYS A 88 -19.08 -18.70 -8.39
C LYS A 88 -18.62 -19.63 -9.51
N MET A 89 -19.31 -20.76 -9.62
CA MET A 89 -18.90 -21.87 -10.49
C MET A 89 -18.82 -21.52 -11.97
N ASN A 90 -19.76 -20.73 -12.49
CA ASN A 90 -19.70 -20.33 -13.89
C ASN A 90 -18.49 -19.43 -14.18
N THR A 91 -18.19 -18.48 -13.29
CA THR A 91 -16.99 -17.62 -13.40
C THR A 91 -15.70 -18.44 -13.35
N LEU A 92 -15.63 -19.41 -12.43
CA LEU A 92 -14.47 -20.29 -12.31
C LEU A 92 -14.29 -21.16 -13.56
N LYS A 93 -15.35 -21.83 -14.02
CA LYS A 93 -15.30 -22.67 -15.22
C LYS A 93 -14.92 -21.87 -16.46
N ASN A 94 -15.41 -20.64 -16.59
CA ASN A 94 -15.07 -19.75 -17.71
C ASN A 94 -13.61 -19.31 -17.72
N SER A 95 -12.91 -19.39 -16.58
CA SER A 95 -11.48 -19.06 -16.49
C SER A 95 -10.59 -20.20 -17.00
N PHE A 96 -11.12 -21.43 -17.03
CA PHE A 96 -10.43 -22.62 -17.48
C PHE A 96 -10.72 -22.93 -18.94
N TYR A 97 -9.74 -23.52 -19.61
CA TYR A 97 -9.96 -24.24 -20.86
C TYR A 97 -10.72 -25.54 -20.55
N LYS A 98 -11.51 -26.05 -21.51
CA LYS A 98 -12.38 -27.22 -21.33
C LYS A 98 -11.66 -28.46 -20.77
N ASP A 99 -10.40 -28.64 -21.18
CA ASP A 99 -9.56 -29.79 -20.82
C ASP A 99 -8.41 -29.38 -19.89
N VAL A 100 -8.67 -28.44 -18.97
CA VAL A 100 -7.65 -27.96 -18.03
C VAL A 100 -7.07 -29.11 -17.20
N THR A 101 -5.75 -29.11 -17.05
CA THR A 101 -5.06 -30.08 -16.21
C THR A 101 -4.69 -29.46 -14.87
N LEU A 102 -5.25 -29.99 -13.78
CA LEU A 102 -4.97 -29.52 -12.42
C LEU A 102 -4.10 -30.54 -11.69
N TYR A 103 -2.81 -30.26 -11.55
CA TYR A 103 -1.84 -31.08 -10.85
C TYR A 103 -1.77 -30.67 -9.38
N LEU A 104 -2.44 -31.40 -8.48
CA LEU A 104 -2.52 -30.99 -7.07
C LEU A 104 -2.24 -32.16 -6.13
N THR A 105 -1.80 -31.84 -4.92
CA THR A 105 -1.64 -32.81 -3.83
C THR A 105 -2.91 -32.82 -2.98
N GLY A 106 -3.68 -33.91 -3.05
CA GLY A 106 -4.84 -34.16 -2.21
C GLY A 106 -4.48 -34.95 -0.95
N LYS A 107 -5.50 -35.44 -0.23
CA LYS A 107 -5.31 -36.31 0.95
C LYS A 107 -4.56 -37.60 0.61
N ASP A 108 -4.81 -38.15 -0.57
CA ASP A 108 -4.26 -39.42 -1.04
C ASP A 108 -2.97 -39.24 -1.87
N GLY A 109 -2.35 -38.06 -1.80
CA GLY A 109 -1.14 -37.72 -2.56
C GLY A 109 -1.40 -36.94 -3.84
N PHE A 110 -0.38 -36.88 -4.69
CA PHE A 110 -0.41 -36.14 -5.95
C PHE A 110 -1.32 -36.81 -6.97
N LYS A 111 -2.24 -36.04 -7.57
CA LYS A 111 -3.09 -36.52 -8.66
C LYS A 111 -3.57 -35.38 -9.55
N GLN A 112 -4.08 -35.75 -10.72
CA GLN A 112 -4.81 -34.85 -11.59
C GLN A 112 -6.24 -34.69 -11.08
N PHE A 113 -6.76 -33.46 -11.10
CA PHE A 113 -8.14 -33.13 -10.77
C PHE A 113 -8.86 -32.56 -11.98
N THR A 114 -10.14 -32.93 -12.12
CA THR A 114 -11.08 -32.23 -13.00
C THR A 114 -11.52 -30.91 -12.39
N THR A 115 -12.06 -30.00 -13.22
CA THR A 115 -12.67 -28.75 -12.75
C THR A 115 -13.80 -29.02 -11.76
N GLU A 116 -14.60 -30.06 -12.01
CA GLU A 116 -15.70 -30.51 -11.15
C GLU A 116 -15.21 -30.98 -9.78
N GLU A 117 -14.12 -31.75 -9.70
CA GLU A 117 -13.56 -32.19 -8.42
C GLU A 117 -12.92 -31.04 -7.66
N TYR A 118 -12.17 -30.20 -8.37
CA TYR A 118 -11.51 -29.04 -7.80
C TYR A 118 -12.50 -28.02 -7.23
N SER A 119 -13.68 -27.90 -7.85
CA SER A 119 -14.75 -27.01 -7.39
C SER A 119 -15.21 -27.25 -5.95
N LYS A 120 -15.00 -28.46 -5.43
CA LYS A 120 -15.42 -28.88 -4.08
C LYS A 120 -14.43 -28.43 -2.99
N PHE A 121 -13.29 -27.85 -3.35
CA PHE A 121 -12.18 -27.61 -2.42
C PHE A 121 -12.26 -26.27 -1.68
N PHE A 122 -13.28 -25.45 -1.93
CA PHE A 122 -13.23 -24.05 -1.53
C PHE A 122 -13.91 -23.74 -0.19
N PRO A 123 -13.15 -23.35 0.85
CA PRO A 123 -13.71 -22.68 2.01
C PRO A 123 -14.06 -21.22 1.68
N SER A 124 -14.99 -20.64 2.43
CA SER A 124 -15.29 -19.20 2.41
C SER A 124 -14.16 -18.38 3.03
N ASN A 125 -14.04 -17.10 2.61
CA ASN A 125 -13.16 -16.08 3.19
C ASN A 125 -11.64 -16.25 2.91
N LYS A 126 -11.26 -16.28 1.63
CA LYS A 126 -9.86 -16.23 1.16
C LYS A 126 -9.59 -14.97 0.35
N ARG A 127 -8.33 -14.55 0.24
CA ARG A 127 -7.90 -13.36 -0.54
C ARG A 127 -6.84 -13.76 -1.53
N GLY A 128 -7.03 -13.43 -2.81
CA GLY A 128 -6.07 -13.76 -3.87
C GLY A 128 -5.43 -12.52 -4.48
N GLU A 129 -4.17 -12.64 -4.90
CA GLU A 129 -3.41 -11.59 -5.57
C GLU A 129 -2.53 -12.19 -6.68
N VAL A 130 -2.55 -11.57 -7.86
CA VAL A 130 -1.65 -11.94 -8.96
C VAL A 130 -0.26 -11.38 -8.66
N ILE A 131 0.73 -12.27 -8.54
CA ILE A 131 2.11 -11.92 -8.15
C ILE A 131 2.96 -11.60 -9.37
N SER A 132 2.83 -12.41 -10.42
CA SER A 132 3.60 -12.21 -11.65
C SER A 132 2.88 -12.82 -12.86
N ILE A 133 3.10 -12.20 -14.02
CA ILE A 133 2.68 -12.71 -15.33
C ILE A 133 3.88 -12.55 -16.26
N ASP A 134 4.26 -13.65 -16.93
CA ASP A 134 5.27 -13.69 -17.98
C ASP A 134 4.59 -14.14 -19.29
N ILE A 135 4.67 -13.32 -20.33
CA ILE A 135 3.95 -13.52 -21.60
C ILE A 135 4.97 -13.74 -22.72
N THR A 136 4.80 -14.82 -23.47
CA THR A 136 5.57 -15.08 -24.69
C THR A 136 4.61 -15.42 -25.82
N ASN A 137 4.43 -14.49 -26.76
CA ASN A 137 3.52 -14.64 -27.90
C ASN A 137 2.09 -15.02 -27.46
N ASP A 138 1.71 -16.29 -27.64
CA ASP A 138 0.37 -16.81 -27.38
C ASP A 138 0.30 -17.73 -26.15
N ILE A 139 1.35 -17.73 -25.30
CA ILE A 139 1.42 -18.43 -24.02
C ILE A 139 1.79 -17.48 -22.88
N ALA A 140 1.40 -17.83 -21.66
CA ALA A 140 1.81 -17.11 -20.47
C ALA A 140 1.99 -18.04 -19.27
N MET A 141 2.91 -17.67 -18.39
CA MET A 141 3.03 -18.23 -17.04
C MET A 141 2.55 -17.20 -16.05
N ALA A 142 1.79 -17.63 -15.04
CA ALA A 142 1.39 -16.74 -13.97
C ALA A 142 1.55 -17.38 -12.59
N LYS A 143 1.87 -16.54 -11.61
CA LYS A 143 1.88 -16.89 -10.19
C LYS A 143 0.78 -16.12 -9.49
N VAL A 144 -0.09 -16.82 -8.78
CA VAL A 144 -1.12 -16.22 -7.91
C VAL A 144 -0.88 -16.70 -6.49
N GLU A 145 -1.06 -15.79 -5.55
CA GLU A 145 -1.08 -16.10 -4.15
C GLU A 145 -2.51 -16.11 -3.63
N ILE A 146 -2.84 -17.06 -2.76
CA ILE A 146 -4.13 -17.10 -2.06
C ILE A 146 -3.90 -17.25 -0.55
N LEU A 147 -4.27 -16.23 0.20
CA LEU A 147 -4.24 -16.24 1.66
C LEU A 147 -5.57 -16.75 2.23
N ILE A 148 -5.48 -17.63 3.24
CA ILE A 148 -6.60 -18.06 4.08
C ILE A 148 -6.27 -17.70 5.53
N PRO A 149 -6.50 -16.44 5.93
CA PRO A 149 -6.03 -15.89 7.21
C PRO A 149 -6.49 -16.71 8.42
N ASN A 150 -7.77 -17.12 8.42
CA ASN A 150 -8.37 -17.88 9.52
C ASN A 150 -7.68 -19.23 9.77
N ARG A 151 -6.99 -19.77 8.75
CA ARG A 151 -6.26 -21.04 8.85
C ARG A 151 -4.75 -20.86 8.88
N LYS A 152 -4.25 -19.62 8.79
CA LYS A 152 -2.82 -19.29 8.65
C LYS A 152 -2.17 -20.04 7.48
N TRP A 153 -2.89 -20.12 6.36
CA TRP A 153 -2.42 -20.79 5.14
C TRP A 153 -2.20 -19.78 4.02
N ARG A 154 -1.12 -19.96 3.28
CA ARG A 154 -0.85 -19.33 2.00
C ARG A 154 -0.76 -20.42 0.95
N PHE A 155 -1.50 -20.27 -0.13
CA PHE A 155 -1.35 -21.08 -1.33
C PHE A 155 -0.56 -20.30 -2.36
N VAL A 156 0.39 -20.97 -2.98
CA VAL A 156 1.09 -20.47 -4.17
C VAL A 156 0.60 -21.30 -5.34
N ASP A 157 -0.16 -20.64 -6.21
CA ASP A 157 -0.71 -21.23 -7.41
C ASP A 157 0.14 -20.83 -8.62
N LEU A 158 0.50 -21.80 -9.44
CA LEU A 158 1.20 -21.57 -10.70
C LEU A 158 0.30 -22.00 -11.85
N PHE A 159 0.24 -21.17 -12.89
CA PHE A 159 -0.63 -21.35 -14.06
C PHE A 159 0.17 -21.34 -15.34
N LEU A 160 -0.26 -22.19 -16.27
CA LEU A 160 0.01 -22.03 -17.70
C LEU A 160 -1.27 -21.56 -18.37
N LEU A 161 -1.16 -20.48 -19.16
CA LEU A 161 -2.24 -19.90 -19.92
C LEU A 161 -1.94 -19.94 -21.41
N LYS A 162 -3.01 -20.02 -22.21
CA LYS A 162 -2.96 -19.98 -23.67
C LYS A 162 -3.91 -18.92 -24.20
N LYS A 163 -3.46 -18.18 -25.20
CA LYS A 163 -4.28 -17.24 -25.97
C LYS A 163 -5.14 -18.00 -26.97
N PHE A 164 -6.41 -17.66 -27.00
CA PHE A 164 -7.39 -18.04 -28.00
C PHE A 164 -7.91 -16.77 -28.69
N ALA A 165 -8.74 -16.94 -29.73
CA ALA A 165 -9.09 -15.85 -30.65
C ALA A 165 -9.53 -14.54 -29.94
N ASN A 166 -10.29 -14.64 -28.85
CA ASN A 166 -10.83 -13.47 -28.14
C ASN A 166 -10.51 -13.44 -26.64
N ASP A 167 -9.78 -14.43 -26.10
CA ASP A 167 -9.54 -14.55 -24.67
C ASP A 167 -8.29 -15.35 -24.32
N TRP A 168 -7.89 -15.27 -23.05
CA TRP A 168 -6.88 -16.12 -22.44
C TRP A 168 -7.57 -17.14 -21.55
N LYS A 169 -7.10 -18.39 -21.57
CA LYS A 169 -7.60 -19.44 -20.69
C LYS A 169 -6.48 -20.11 -19.93
N ILE A 170 -6.77 -20.50 -18.69
CA ILE A 170 -5.89 -21.38 -17.92
C ILE A 170 -5.99 -22.80 -18.51
N ILE A 171 -4.86 -23.33 -18.97
CA ILE A 171 -4.76 -24.69 -19.54
C ILE A 171 -4.13 -25.69 -18.56
N SER A 172 -3.36 -25.21 -17.59
CA SER A 172 -2.78 -26.04 -16.54
C SER A 172 -2.55 -25.25 -15.26
N LYS A 173 -2.62 -25.95 -14.12
CA LYS A 173 -2.37 -25.38 -12.80
C LYS A 173 -1.69 -26.38 -11.88
N THR A 174 -0.78 -25.89 -11.04
CA THR A 174 -0.36 -26.58 -9.80
C THR A 174 -0.48 -25.67 -8.59
N ALA A 175 -0.35 -26.22 -7.39
CA ALA A 175 -0.30 -25.44 -6.15
C ALA A 175 0.51 -26.13 -5.06
N THR A 176 1.09 -25.30 -4.19
CA THR A 176 1.55 -25.73 -2.88
C THR A 176 0.91 -24.88 -1.79
N ARG A 177 0.90 -25.41 -0.56
CA ARG A 177 0.43 -24.73 0.63
C ARG A 177 1.57 -24.55 1.61
N GLU A 178 1.72 -23.34 2.11
CA GLU A 178 2.69 -22.95 3.14
C GLU A 178 1.96 -22.33 4.33
N ALA A 179 2.62 -22.34 5.50
CA ALA A 179 2.14 -21.57 6.64
C ALA A 179 2.32 -20.07 6.34
N SER A 180 1.33 -19.26 6.68
CA SER A 180 1.42 -17.80 6.58
C SER A 180 0.74 -17.11 7.74
N TYR A 181 1.40 -16.10 8.27
CA TYR A 181 0.85 -15.20 9.27
C TYR A 181 0.26 -13.95 8.64
N GLU A 182 0.33 -13.81 7.31
CA GLU A 182 -0.28 -12.72 6.58
C GLU A 182 -1.80 -12.83 6.68
N THR A 183 -2.39 -11.76 7.21
CA THR A 183 -3.82 -11.64 7.36
C THR A 183 -4.50 -11.25 6.04
N GLY A 184 -3.72 -10.81 5.04
CA GLY A 184 -4.23 -10.19 3.81
C GLY A 184 -5.00 -8.89 4.04
N ASN A 185 -5.03 -8.37 5.27
CA ASN A 185 -5.55 -7.04 5.55
C ASN A 185 -4.46 -6.02 5.20
N LYS A 186 -4.87 -4.87 4.65
CA LYS A 186 -3.95 -3.80 4.29
C LYS A 186 -4.06 -2.62 5.28
N ILE A 187 -2.93 -1.94 5.50
CA ILE A 187 -2.87 -0.64 6.18
C ILE A 187 -2.37 0.38 5.16
N LEU A 188 -3.04 1.53 5.11
CA LEU A 188 -2.70 2.61 4.19
C LEU A 188 -1.85 3.66 4.90
N PHE A 189 -0.57 3.76 4.56
CA PHE A 189 0.31 4.80 5.08
C PHE A 189 0.14 6.09 4.29
N VAL A 190 0.03 7.21 5.00
CA VAL A 190 -0.04 8.55 4.41
C VAL A 190 1.25 9.29 4.72
N VAL A 191 1.94 9.70 3.66
CA VAL A 191 3.18 10.46 3.68
C VAL A 191 3.07 11.70 2.78
N SER A 192 4.06 12.59 2.82
CA SER A 192 4.06 13.85 2.08
C SER A 192 5.18 13.90 1.05
N ASN A 193 4.93 14.54 -0.10
CA ASN A 193 5.98 14.86 -1.08
C ASN A 193 6.76 16.14 -0.75
N THR A 194 6.46 16.81 0.37
CA THR A 194 7.01 18.14 0.68
C THR A 194 8.43 18.07 1.22
N ASP A 195 9.40 18.68 0.53
CA ASP A 195 10.83 18.62 0.83
C ASP A 195 11.40 19.88 1.50
N TYR A 196 10.63 20.98 1.54
CA TYR A 196 10.95 22.21 2.28
C TYR A 196 9.73 22.74 3.03
N TYR A 197 9.94 23.38 4.18
CA TYR A 197 8.85 24.10 4.83
C TYR A 197 8.39 25.24 3.92
N VAL A 198 7.09 25.28 3.61
CA VAL A 198 6.51 26.23 2.66
C VAL A 198 6.87 27.67 3.05
N GLY A 199 7.42 28.43 2.09
CA GLY A 199 7.87 29.80 2.31
C GLY A 199 9.27 29.94 2.92
N THR A 200 10.04 28.84 3.02
CA THR A 200 11.41 28.86 3.56
C THR A 200 12.35 27.99 2.72
N ASN A 201 13.66 28.15 2.94
CA ASN A 201 14.69 27.26 2.40
C ASN A 201 15.11 26.15 3.39
N ILE A 202 14.32 25.91 4.44
CA ILE A 202 14.63 24.90 5.46
C ILE A 202 14.12 23.54 4.96
N PRO A 203 15.00 22.54 4.77
CA PRO A 203 14.59 21.25 4.22
C PRO A 203 13.87 20.42 5.29
N THR A 204 12.82 19.72 4.87
CA THR A 204 11.99 18.84 5.69
C THR A 204 11.78 17.49 5.01
N GLY A 205 11.06 16.59 5.68
CA GLY A 205 10.82 15.25 5.17
C GLY A 205 9.86 14.47 6.05
N ASN A 206 9.55 13.26 5.62
CA ASN A 206 8.82 12.28 6.42
C ASN A 206 9.81 11.64 7.41
N SER A 207 9.35 11.32 8.61
CA SER A 207 10.21 10.69 9.60
C SER A 207 10.50 9.24 9.20
N PHE A 208 11.73 8.94 8.78
CA PHE A 208 12.14 7.59 8.38
C PHE A 208 11.94 6.59 9.52
N ASP A 209 12.28 7.00 10.74
CA ASP A 209 12.14 6.17 11.93
C ASP A 209 10.68 5.81 12.23
N GLU A 210 9.75 6.76 12.08
CA GLU A 210 8.32 6.50 12.27
C GLU A 210 7.77 5.56 11.20
N ILE A 211 8.20 5.73 9.94
CA ILE A 211 7.82 4.81 8.83
C ILE A 211 8.34 3.40 9.15
N VAL A 212 9.64 3.26 9.43
CA VAL A 212 10.28 1.95 9.65
C VAL A 212 9.66 1.23 10.84
N LEU A 213 9.45 1.94 11.95
CA LEU A 213 8.90 1.34 13.16
C LEU A 213 7.47 0.84 12.93
N ALA A 214 6.61 1.67 12.32
CA ALA A 214 5.24 1.27 12.00
C ALA A 214 5.20 0.15 10.96
N TYR A 215 5.97 0.28 9.88
CA TYR A 215 6.05 -0.72 8.80
C TYR A 215 6.45 -2.08 9.35
N LYS A 216 7.49 -2.14 10.20
CA LYS A 216 7.92 -3.37 10.86
C LYS A 216 6.81 -3.95 11.73
N MET A 217 6.18 -3.15 12.59
CA MET A 217 5.16 -3.66 13.53
C MET A 217 3.94 -4.23 12.79
N PHE A 218 3.47 -3.54 11.76
CA PHE A 218 2.33 -4.01 10.99
C PHE A 218 2.67 -5.22 10.10
N THR A 219 3.83 -5.23 9.45
CA THR A 219 4.24 -6.40 8.63
C THR A 219 4.48 -7.64 9.47
N GLU A 220 5.08 -7.51 10.66
CA GLU A 220 5.23 -8.63 11.62
C GLU A 220 3.88 -9.11 12.17
N ALA A 221 2.89 -8.22 12.28
CA ALA A 221 1.51 -8.57 12.59
C ALA A 221 0.72 -9.14 11.38
N GLY A 222 1.38 -9.29 10.22
CA GLY A 222 0.78 -9.89 9.03
C GLY A 222 -0.09 -8.96 8.20
N PHE A 223 0.10 -7.64 8.30
CA PHE A 223 -0.56 -6.67 7.44
C PHE A 223 0.32 -6.30 6.24
N ASN A 224 -0.31 -6.13 5.09
CA ASN A 224 0.35 -5.57 3.92
C ASN A 224 0.23 -4.03 3.96
N ILE A 225 1.26 -3.33 3.50
CA ILE A 225 1.31 -1.87 3.59
C ILE A 225 1.30 -1.28 2.18
N ASP A 226 0.30 -0.43 1.90
CA ASP A 226 0.37 0.50 0.77
C ASP A 226 0.76 1.88 1.29
N ILE A 227 1.53 2.62 0.50
CA ILE A 227 1.99 3.96 0.86
C ILE A 227 1.45 4.94 -0.18
N ILE A 228 0.71 5.96 0.27
CA ILE A 228 0.22 7.04 -0.58
C ILE A 228 0.85 8.38 -0.20
N SER A 229 0.99 9.24 -1.20
CA SER A 229 1.31 10.65 -1.02
C SER A 229 0.41 11.53 -1.90
N PRO A 230 0.22 12.83 -1.60
CA PRO A 230 -0.65 13.70 -2.38
C PRO A 230 -0.44 13.66 -3.89
N LYS A 231 0.80 13.48 -4.36
CA LYS A 231 1.16 13.44 -5.79
C LYS A 231 1.54 12.05 -6.28
N GLY A 232 1.59 11.05 -5.40
CA GLY A 232 2.31 9.79 -5.65
C GLY A 232 3.82 10.02 -5.83
N GLY A 233 4.54 8.99 -6.24
CA GLY A 233 5.97 9.05 -6.53
C GLY A 233 6.84 9.17 -5.28
N ALA A 234 8.01 9.79 -5.44
CA ALA A 234 9.05 9.80 -4.41
C ALA A 234 8.72 10.77 -3.27
N ILE A 235 9.14 10.40 -2.06
CA ILE A 235 9.00 11.22 -0.87
C ILE A 235 10.37 11.59 -0.24
N PRO A 236 10.51 12.79 0.34
CA PRO A 236 11.70 13.17 1.09
C PRO A 236 11.70 12.51 2.48
N LEU A 237 12.88 12.11 2.95
CA LEU A 237 13.08 11.46 4.25
C LEU A 237 13.94 12.33 5.18
N LYS A 238 13.60 12.31 6.47
CA LYS A 238 14.31 12.95 7.58
C LYS A 238 14.55 11.94 8.71
N TYR A 239 15.47 12.28 9.60
CA TYR A 239 15.82 11.48 10.77
C TYR A 239 16.32 10.07 10.41
N VAL A 240 17.01 9.93 9.28
CA VAL A 240 17.64 8.66 8.90
C VAL A 240 18.85 8.43 9.80
N ASP A 241 18.72 7.47 10.72
CA ASP A 241 19.83 7.02 11.56
C ASP A 241 20.23 5.57 11.24
N THR A 242 21.48 5.39 10.83
CA THR A 242 22.06 4.08 10.50
C THR A 242 22.80 3.42 11.66
N SER A 243 22.82 4.05 12.83
CA SER A 243 23.49 3.52 14.03
C SER A 243 22.78 2.27 14.56
N GLU A 244 21.45 2.22 14.45
CA GLU A 244 20.66 1.06 14.83
C GLU A 244 20.57 0.02 13.71
N LYS A 245 20.92 -1.23 14.02
CA LYS A 245 20.93 -2.35 13.07
C LYS A 245 19.61 -2.54 12.32
N ASN A 246 18.47 -2.37 13.02
CA ASN A 246 17.15 -2.55 12.43
C ASN A 246 16.79 -1.43 11.43
N LYS A 247 17.09 -0.17 11.75
CA LYS A 247 16.85 0.97 10.86
C LYS A 247 17.76 0.90 9.63
N LYS A 248 19.02 0.52 9.85
CA LYS A 248 19.99 0.29 8.79
C LYS A 248 19.51 -0.78 7.79
N LYS A 249 18.89 -1.87 8.27
CA LYS A 249 18.34 -2.92 7.39
C LYS A 249 17.36 -2.34 6.36
N TYR A 250 16.39 -1.56 6.80
CA TYR A 250 15.38 -0.97 5.91
C TYR A 250 15.94 0.08 4.96
N LEU A 251 16.99 0.79 5.35
CA LEU A 251 17.65 1.74 4.44
C LEU A 251 18.29 1.05 3.22
N TYR A 252 18.73 -0.21 3.38
CA TYR A 252 19.31 -1.03 2.31
C TYR A 252 18.34 -2.08 1.77
N ASP A 253 17.07 -2.03 2.15
CA ASP A 253 16.02 -2.89 1.64
C ASP A 253 15.46 -2.27 0.34
N ASN A 254 15.78 -2.89 -0.79
CA ASN A 254 15.44 -2.35 -2.11
C ASN A 254 13.93 -2.25 -2.32
N ASP A 255 13.16 -3.21 -1.84
CA ASP A 255 11.70 -3.24 -2.03
C ASP A 255 11.03 -2.16 -1.17
N PHE A 256 11.45 -2.04 0.08
CA PHE A 256 10.98 -0.99 0.97
C PHE A 256 11.33 0.40 0.43
N MET A 257 12.58 0.62 0.03
CA MET A 257 13.01 1.90 -0.53
C MET A 257 12.34 2.20 -1.87
N TYR A 258 12.05 1.18 -2.69
CA TYR A 258 11.26 1.32 -3.89
C TYR A 258 9.82 1.77 -3.57
N ALA A 259 9.17 1.18 -2.56
CA ALA A 259 7.84 1.60 -2.13
C ALA A 259 7.79 3.08 -1.70
N LEU A 260 8.84 3.59 -1.05
CA LEU A 260 8.97 5.01 -0.71
C LEU A 260 9.28 5.92 -1.93
N LYS A 261 9.86 5.36 -2.99
CA LYS A 261 10.13 6.05 -4.25
C LYS A 261 8.91 6.07 -5.18
N THR A 262 8.01 5.09 -5.05
CA THR A 262 6.87 4.90 -5.95
C THR A 262 5.55 4.86 -5.17
N THR A 263 5.35 5.82 -4.26
CA THR A 263 4.09 5.93 -3.52
C THR A 263 2.92 6.11 -4.48
N LYS A 264 1.77 5.55 -4.14
CA LYS A 264 0.55 5.69 -4.92
C LYS A 264 -0.06 7.09 -4.71
N LYS A 265 -0.84 7.56 -5.68
CA LYS A 265 -1.78 8.66 -5.51
C LYS A 265 -2.99 8.17 -4.71
N PRO A 266 -3.71 9.06 -4.00
CA PRO A 266 -4.91 8.67 -3.27
C PRO A 266 -6.03 8.11 -4.17
N THR A 267 -6.03 8.47 -5.47
CA THR A 267 -6.99 7.99 -6.47
C THR A 267 -6.70 6.58 -6.99
N GLU A 268 -5.52 6.03 -6.72
CA GLU A 268 -5.07 4.71 -7.20
C GLU A 268 -5.37 3.59 -6.18
N VAL A 269 -6.02 3.93 -5.07
CA VAL A 269 -6.33 3.00 -3.98
C VAL A 269 -7.82 2.94 -3.71
N HIS A 270 -8.30 1.75 -3.34
CA HIS A 270 -9.71 1.54 -2.98
C HIS A 270 -9.85 1.41 -1.46
N SER A 271 -10.60 2.31 -0.84
CA SER A 271 -10.78 2.41 0.62
C SER A 271 -11.22 1.09 1.28
N SER A 272 -12.04 0.28 0.59
CA SER A 272 -12.49 -1.03 1.05
C SER A 272 -11.39 -2.07 1.28
N SER A 273 -10.19 -1.83 0.74
CA SER A 273 -9.04 -2.72 0.89
C SER A 273 -8.34 -2.58 2.24
N TYR A 274 -8.61 -1.51 3.00
CA TYR A 274 -7.81 -1.13 4.15
C TYR A 274 -8.58 -1.28 5.47
N LYS A 275 -7.87 -1.77 6.49
CA LYS A 275 -8.36 -1.84 7.88
C LYS A 275 -7.98 -0.62 8.71
N ALA A 276 -6.95 0.10 8.30
CA ALA A 276 -6.62 1.37 8.90
C ALA A 276 -5.93 2.28 7.89
N ILE A 277 -5.99 3.57 8.18
CA ILE A 277 -5.16 4.61 7.57
C ILE A 277 -4.24 5.19 8.65
N TYR A 278 -2.96 5.25 8.35
CA TYR A 278 -1.91 5.65 9.28
C TYR A 278 -1.16 6.88 8.75
N TYR A 279 -1.29 8.01 9.44
CA TYR A 279 -0.61 9.26 9.09
C TYR A 279 0.77 9.31 9.75
N VAL A 280 1.80 9.21 8.90
CA VAL A 280 3.20 9.32 9.30
C VAL A 280 3.54 10.78 9.58
N GLY A 281 4.42 11.03 10.55
CA GLY A 281 4.93 12.37 10.87
C GLY A 281 6.21 12.75 10.14
N GLY A 282 7.00 13.59 10.81
CA GLY A 282 8.00 14.45 10.17
C GLY A 282 7.39 15.76 9.67
N GLY A 283 8.21 16.81 9.58
CA GLY A 283 7.72 18.17 9.32
C GLY A 283 6.99 18.35 7.97
N SER A 284 7.24 17.45 7.00
CA SER A 284 6.56 17.45 5.70
C SER A 284 5.06 17.13 5.79
N ALA A 285 4.63 16.40 6.82
CA ALA A 285 3.25 15.94 7.00
C ALA A 285 2.25 17.10 7.18
N MET A 286 2.72 18.27 7.61
CA MET A 286 1.90 19.47 7.79
C MET A 286 1.45 20.10 6.46
N PHE A 287 2.08 19.73 5.34
CA PHE A 287 1.88 20.37 4.06
C PHE A 287 1.33 19.40 3.03
N ASN A 288 0.37 19.88 2.24
CA ASN A 288 -0.36 19.16 1.19
C ASN A 288 -1.23 17.99 1.68
N VAL A 289 -0.83 17.23 2.69
CA VAL A 289 -1.63 16.13 3.27
C VAL A 289 -2.93 16.62 3.90
N PRO A 290 -2.94 17.59 4.85
CA PRO A 290 -4.16 17.95 5.58
C PRO A 290 -5.29 18.47 4.70
N LYS A 291 -4.94 19.15 3.60
CA LYS A 291 -5.91 19.78 2.69
C LYS A 291 -6.26 18.92 1.47
N ASN A 292 -5.63 17.75 1.31
CA ASN A 292 -5.89 16.90 0.16
C ASN A 292 -7.26 16.21 0.30
N LYS A 293 -8.19 16.57 -0.59
CA LYS A 293 -9.58 16.08 -0.53
C LYS A 293 -9.73 14.59 -0.80
N GLU A 294 -8.86 14.02 -1.63
CA GLU A 294 -8.88 12.58 -1.90
C GLU A 294 -8.38 11.78 -0.69
N ILE A 295 -7.34 12.25 -0.01
CA ILE A 295 -6.88 11.64 1.25
C ILE A 295 -7.98 11.74 2.32
N GLN A 296 -8.62 12.91 2.46
CA GLN A 296 -9.74 13.09 3.41
C GLN A 296 -10.87 12.11 3.12
N LYS A 297 -11.30 12.02 1.86
CA LYS A 297 -12.36 11.10 1.42
C LYS A 297 -11.98 9.65 1.70
N THR A 298 -10.77 9.22 1.32
CA THR A 298 -10.30 7.85 1.56
C THR A 298 -10.26 7.53 3.05
N ALA A 299 -9.80 8.45 3.89
CA ALA A 299 -9.77 8.27 5.34
C ALA A 299 -11.17 8.09 5.94
N MET A 300 -12.11 8.95 5.54
CA MET A 300 -13.49 8.89 6.03
C MET A 300 -14.23 7.66 5.50
N ASP A 301 -13.98 7.24 4.26
CA ASP A 301 -14.52 5.97 3.75
C ASP A 301 -14.00 4.78 4.56
N ILE A 302 -12.70 4.72 4.87
CA ILE A 302 -12.12 3.68 5.72
C ILE A 302 -12.79 3.67 7.10
N TYR A 303 -12.95 4.85 7.71
CA TYR A 303 -13.49 4.98 9.06
C TYR A 303 -15.00 4.70 9.14
N GLU A 304 -15.82 5.40 8.36
CA GLU A 304 -17.29 5.35 8.47
C GLU A 304 -17.91 4.19 7.70
N LYS A 305 -17.36 3.79 6.54
CA LYS A 305 -17.97 2.76 5.69
C LYS A 305 -17.42 1.36 5.93
N HIS A 306 -16.15 1.26 6.34
CA HIS A 306 -15.45 -0.01 6.48
C HIS A 306 -15.06 -0.33 7.93
N GLU A 307 -15.54 0.47 8.88
CA GLU A 307 -15.28 0.34 10.33
C GLU A 307 -13.77 0.24 10.65
N GLY A 308 -12.97 0.94 9.84
CA GLY A 308 -11.52 0.98 9.96
C GLY A 308 -11.05 1.99 10.99
N VAL A 309 -9.74 2.01 11.22
CA VAL A 309 -9.10 2.89 12.21
C VAL A 309 -8.35 4.04 11.52
N ILE A 310 -8.48 5.25 12.06
CA ILE A 310 -7.59 6.37 11.75
C ILE A 310 -6.54 6.45 12.86
N SER A 311 -5.26 6.46 12.49
CA SER A 311 -4.16 6.61 13.43
C SER A 311 -3.14 7.62 12.90
N ALA A 312 -2.49 8.34 13.80
CA ALA A 312 -1.50 9.35 13.44
C ALA A 312 -0.39 9.40 14.51
N VAL A 313 0.81 9.79 14.09
CA VAL A 313 1.96 10.00 14.98
C VAL A 313 2.60 11.36 14.71
N CYS A 314 3.14 12.02 15.75
CA CYS A 314 3.92 13.25 15.61
C CYS A 314 3.14 14.33 14.82
N HIS A 315 3.74 14.91 13.78
CA HIS A 315 3.11 15.89 12.90
C HIS A 315 2.13 15.27 11.89
N GLY A 316 2.04 13.94 11.80
CA GLY A 316 1.00 13.23 11.05
C GLY A 316 -0.40 13.55 11.58
N THR A 317 -0.51 13.98 12.84
CA THR A 317 -1.75 14.51 13.43
C THR A 317 -2.28 15.73 12.67
N ALA A 318 -1.44 16.49 11.97
CA ALA A 318 -1.90 17.55 11.08
C ALA A 318 -2.80 16.99 9.96
N GLY A 319 -2.58 15.76 9.51
CA GLY A 319 -3.36 15.11 8.46
C GLY A 319 -4.83 14.88 8.84
N ILE A 320 -5.15 14.80 10.13
CA ILE A 320 -6.51 14.49 10.60
C ILE A 320 -7.36 15.71 10.94
N VAL A 321 -6.77 16.91 11.04
CA VAL A 321 -7.45 18.13 11.54
C VAL A 321 -8.63 18.61 10.68
N PHE A 322 -8.70 18.17 9.42
CA PHE A 322 -9.79 18.53 8.50
C PHE A 322 -10.67 17.34 8.13
N LEU A 323 -10.51 16.19 8.80
CA LEU A 323 -11.39 15.05 8.63
C LEU A 323 -12.74 15.34 9.29
N LYS A 324 -13.81 15.19 8.51
CA LYS A 324 -15.18 15.39 8.95
C LYS A 324 -15.98 14.14 8.68
N LYS A 325 -16.72 13.69 9.69
CA LYS A 325 -17.76 12.67 9.59
C LYS A 325 -18.90 13.16 8.69
N SER A 326 -19.72 12.21 8.26
CA SER A 326 -20.93 12.43 7.48
C SER A 326 -21.95 13.35 8.17
N ASP A 327 -21.96 13.40 9.50
CA ASP A 327 -22.76 14.32 10.32
C ASP A 327 -22.18 15.75 10.39
N GLY A 328 -20.99 15.98 9.82
CA GLY A 328 -20.32 17.28 9.79
C GLY A 328 -19.40 17.55 10.98
N GLU A 329 -19.37 16.67 11.99
CA GLU A 329 -18.43 16.77 13.12
C GLU A 329 -17.02 16.35 12.71
N TYR A 330 -16.02 16.89 13.39
CA TYR A 330 -14.64 16.44 13.22
C TYR A 330 -14.40 15.10 13.93
N VAL A 331 -13.47 14.30 13.40
CA VAL A 331 -13.05 13.00 13.98
C VAL A 331 -12.31 13.16 15.29
#